data_AF-A0A0B2NQT8-F1
#
_entry.id   AF-A0A0B2NQT8-F1
#
_cell.length_a   1.000
_cell.length_b   1.000
_cell.length_c   1.000
_cell.angle_alpha   90.00
_cell.angle_beta   90.00
_cell.angle_gamma   90.00
#
_symmetry.space_group_name_H-M   'P 1'
#
loop_
_entity.id
_entity.type
_entity.pdbx_description
1 polymer ?
#
loop_
_entity_poly.entity_id
_entity_poly.type
_entity_poly.pdbx_seq_one_letter_code
_entity_poly.pdbx_strand_id
1 'polypeptide(L)'
;MLEKFPAKFEAARWWPESRLSSNDKDKIMEIKNNNNNGWNVELEEEMREVIEVLKRKDVEDYERLGNIALKINKGFAVSAPLLTGIAALGSVFSGDGLVPALARALAMVVNSFEHGGQVGMVFEMYRTCGGFFQLLEETIEAAIEEKDLDKRENGELFEMKMALQLGRSVSQLRELATKSTSCRIEGREIHEFASKLF
;
A
#
# COMPACT_ATOMS: atom_id res chain seq x y z
N MET A 1 9.86 19.38 17.55
CA MET A 1 8.80 18.50 16.98
C MET A 1 8.49 18.80 15.52
N LEU A 2 8.57 20.05 15.05
CA LEU A 2 8.29 20.41 13.65
C LEU A 2 9.39 19.96 12.66
N GLU A 3 10.61 19.73 13.14
CA GLU A 3 11.76 19.26 12.34
C GLU A 3 11.55 17.88 11.68
N LYS A 4 10.54 17.11 12.10
CA LYS A 4 10.17 15.82 11.48
C LYS A 4 9.36 15.99 10.20
N PHE A 5 8.76 17.16 9.98
CA PHE A 5 7.95 17.43 8.80
C PHE A 5 8.79 18.11 7.74
N PRO A 6 8.60 17.76 6.45
CA PRO A 6 9.30 18.43 5.37
C PRO A 6 8.94 19.92 5.37
N ALA A 7 9.92 20.77 5.04
CA ALA A 7 9.72 22.23 5.00
C ALA A 7 8.67 22.66 3.96
N LYS A 8 8.43 21.82 2.95
CA LYS A 8 7.44 22.05 1.89
C LYS A 8 6.80 20.72 1.50
N PHE A 9 5.49 20.76 1.25
CA PHE A 9 4.79 19.66 0.59
C PHE A 9 5.26 19.54 -0.86
N GLU A 10 5.73 18.35 -1.23
CA GLU A 10 6.07 17.98 -2.60
C GLU A 10 5.48 16.61 -2.92
N ALA A 11 5.07 16.40 -4.17
CA ALA A 11 4.65 15.09 -4.61
C ALA A 11 5.80 14.10 -4.43
N ALA A 12 5.49 12.87 -4.03
CA ALA A 12 6.49 11.81 -3.94
C ALA A 12 7.18 11.68 -5.31
N ARG A 13 8.51 11.76 -5.33
CA ARG A 13 9.30 11.52 -6.53
C ARG A 13 9.59 10.03 -6.62
N TRP A 14 8.85 9.35 -7.49
CA TRP A 14 9.01 7.91 -7.72
C TRP A 14 10.21 7.65 -8.64
N TRP A 15 10.65 8.67 -9.39
CA TRP A 15 11.81 8.62 -10.26
C TRP A 15 12.93 9.50 -9.71
N PRO A 16 14.18 9.01 -9.61
CA PRO A 16 15.33 9.86 -9.41
C PRO A 16 15.39 10.91 -10.53
N GLU A 17 15.84 12.12 -10.22
CA GLU A 17 16.16 13.11 -11.25
C GLU A 17 17.25 12.49 -12.14
N SER A 18 16.87 12.13 -13.37
CA SER A 18 17.70 11.36 -14.26
C SER A 18 18.95 12.18 -14.62
N ARG A 19 20.08 11.87 -14.00
CA ARG A 19 21.36 12.07 -14.68
C ARG A 19 21.46 10.92 -15.67
N LEU A 20 20.82 11.07 -16.84
CA LEU A 20 21.04 10.16 -17.95
C LEU A 20 22.54 10.20 -18.25
N SER A 21 23.27 9.23 -17.72
CA SER A 21 24.65 9.04 -18.10
C SER A 21 24.65 8.47 -19.51
N SER A 22 25.70 8.73 -20.27
CA SER A 22 25.81 8.22 -21.64
C SER A 22 25.61 6.69 -21.73
N ASN A 23 25.91 5.96 -20.65
CA ASN A 23 25.72 4.51 -20.52
C ASN A 23 24.25 4.04 -20.49
N ASP A 24 23.31 4.89 -20.06
CA ASP A 24 21.89 4.51 -19.96
C ASP A 24 21.22 4.46 -21.34
N LYS A 25 21.70 5.28 -22.29
CA LYS A 25 21.24 5.25 -23.69
C LYS A 25 21.69 3.98 -24.41
N ASP A 26 22.90 3.52 -24.11
CA ASP A 26 23.47 2.30 -24.69
C ASP A 26 22.72 1.06 -24.18
N LYS A 27 22.36 1.01 -22.89
CA LYS A 27 21.48 -0.05 -22.34
C LYS A 27 20.09 -0.08 -22.98
N ILE A 28 19.46 1.08 -23.18
CA ILE A 28 18.14 1.16 -23.86
C ILE A 28 18.24 0.67 -25.32
N MET A 29 19.36 0.92 -26.00
CA MET A 29 19.59 0.37 -27.34
C MET A 29 19.85 -1.14 -27.32
N GLU A 30 20.53 -1.65 -26.29
CA GLU A 30 20.78 -3.09 -26.09
C GLU A 30 19.49 -3.88 -25.85
N ILE A 31 18.57 -3.34 -25.03
CA ILE A 31 17.21 -3.87 -24.81
C ILE A 31 16.48 -4.08 -26.14
N LYS A 32 16.68 -3.16 -27.09
CA LYS A 32 16.04 -3.18 -28.41
C LYS A 32 16.57 -4.28 -29.34
N ASN A 33 17.75 -4.83 -29.06
CA ASN A 33 18.44 -5.83 -29.89
C ASN A 33 18.31 -7.26 -29.34
N ASN A 34 17.53 -7.47 -28.27
CA ASN A 34 17.41 -8.77 -27.64
C ASN A 34 16.32 -9.63 -28.31
N ASN A 35 16.68 -10.81 -28.79
CA ASN A 35 15.79 -11.70 -29.57
C ASN A 35 14.62 -12.30 -28.76
N ASN A 36 14.64 -12.17 -27.43
CA ASN A 36 13.64 -12.78 -26.53
C ASN A 36 12.73 -11.74 -25.84
N ASN A 37 12.65 -10.51 -26.35
CA ASN A 37 11.89 -9.41 -25.75
C ASN A 37 12.19 -9.18 -24.24
N GLY A 38 13.42 -9.44 -23.80
CA GLY A 38 13.89 -9.23 -22.42
C GLY A 38 13.35 -10.22 -21.37
N TRP A 39 12.49 -11.18 -21.74
CA TRP A 39 11.96 -12.18 -20.82
C TRP A 39 12.85 -13.43 -20.74
N ASN A 40 13.02 -13.95 -19.52
CA ASN A 40 13.63 -15.24 -19.26
C ASN A 40 12.93 -15.91 -18.05
N VAL A 41 13.23 -17.20 -17.84
CA VAL A 41 12.59 -18.00 -16.77
C VAL A 41 12.90 -17.43 -15.39
N GLU A 42 14.13 -16.94 -15.17
CA GLU A 42 14.55 -16.35 -13.90
C GLU A 42 13.69 -15.13 -13.54
N LEU A 43 13.46 -14.22 -14.49
CA LEU A 43 12.61 -13.04 -14.31
C LEU A 43 11.16 -13.44 -14.01
N GLU A 44 10.62 -14.45 -14.69
CA GLU A 44 9.28 -14.94 -14.39
C GLU A 44 9.18 -15.51 -12.97
N GLU A 45 10.18 -16.29 -12.53
CA GLU A 45 10.25 -16.83 -11.17
C GLU A 45 10.40 -15.72 -10.13
N GLU A 46 11.26 -14.72 -10.37
CA GLU A 46 11.43 -13.56 -9.51
C GLU A 46 10.12 -12.78 -9.36
N MET A 47 9.42 -12.51 -10.46
CA MET A 47 8.13 -11.82 -10.43
C MET A 47 7.05 -12.62 -9.70
N ARG A 48 7.02 -13.96 -9.84
CA ARG A 48 6.13 -14.83 -9.05
C ARG A 48 6.41 -14.76 -7.57
N GLU A 49 7.68 -14.73 -7.20
CA GLU A 49 8.08 -14.62 -5.80
C GLU A 49 7.72 -13.24 -5.22
N VAL A 50 7.85 -12.17 -6.01
CA VAL A 50 7.34 -10.84 -5.64
C VAL A 50 5.84 -10.85 -5.36
N ILE A 51 5.04 -11.54 -6.19
CA ILE A 51 3.60 -11.74 -5.92
C ILE A 51 3.38 -12.48 -4.59
N GLU A 52 4.16 -13.53 -4.30
CA GLU A 52 4.01 -14.26 -3.02
C GLU A 52 4.25 -13.34 -1.81
N VAL A 53 5.28 -12.50 -1.87
CA VAL A 53 5.55 -11.53 -0.79
C VAL A 53 4.41 -10.51 -0.71
N LEU A 54 3.98 -9.96 -1.85
CA LEU A 54 2.91 -8.96 -1.91
C LEU A 54 1.60 -9.50 -1.31
N LYS A 55 1.22 -10.74 -1.62
CA LYS A 55 0.04 -11.41 -1.04
C LYS A 55 0.18 -11.56 0.48
N ARG A 56 1.26 -12.20 0.92
CA ARG A 56 1.45 -12.59 2.34
C ARG A 56 1.77 -11.42 3.27
N LYS A 57 2.37 -10.34 2.76
CA LYS A 57 2.86 -9.23 3.58
C LYS A 57 1.99 -7.99 3.38
N ASP A 58 1.93 -7.50 2.16
CA ASP A 58 1.27 -6.23 1.85
C ASP A 58 -0.26 -6.41 1.89
N VAL A 59 -0.83 -7.30 1.09
CA VAL A 59 -2.30 -7.46 1.00
C VAL A 59 -2.91 -7.85 2.35
N GLU A 60 -2.36 -8.88 3.01
CA GLU A 60 -2.87 -9.34 4.32
C GLU A 60 -2.84 -8.26 5.40
N ASP A 61 -1.76 -7.48 5.53
CA ASP A 61 -1.68 -6.46 6.57
C ASP A 61 -2.59 -5.26 6.25
N TYR A 62 -2.67 -4.84 4.99
CA TYR A 62 -3.55 -3.73 4.60
C TYR A 62 -5.03 -4.09 4.69
N GLU A 63 -5.41 -5.34 4.39
CA GLU A 63 -6.78 -5.82 4.63
C GLU A 63 -7.10 -5.84 6.13
N ARG A 64 -6.15 -6.29 6.96
CA ARG A 64 -6.29 -6.28 8.42
C ARG A 64 -6.46 -4.86 8.96
N LEU A 65 -5.61 -3.91 8.53
CA LEU A 65 -5.68 -2.51 8.94
C LEU A 65 -6.97 -1.84 8.45
N GLY A 66 -7.37 -2.08 7.21
CA GLY A 66 -8.65 -1.62 6.65
C GLY A 66 -9.85 -2.13 7.45
N ASN A 67 -9.86 -3.39 7.85
CA ASN A 67 -10.91 -3.97 8.69
C ASN A 67 -10.95 -3.36 10.10
N ILE A 68 -9.80 -3.02 10.68
CA ILE A 68 -9.75 -2.30 11.97
C ILE A 68 -10.35 -0.90 11.81
N ALA A 69 -9.92 -0.14 10.79
CA ALA A 69 -10.44 1.20 10.50
C ALA A 69 -11.96 1.17 10.25
N LEU A 70 -12.46 0.18 9.50
CA LEU A 70 -13.88 -0.01 9.23
C LEU A 70 -14.69 -0.27 10.52
N LYS A 71 -14.19 -1.13 11.41
CA LYS A 71 -14.85 -1.42 12.69
C LYS A 71 -14.94 -0.18 13.58
N ILE A 72 -13.87 0.61 13.64
CA ILE A 72 -13.85 1.88 14.38
C ILE A 72 -14.86 2.87 13.78
N ASN A 73 -14.82 3.06 12.46
CA ASN A 73 -15.72 3.98 11.76
C ASN A 73 -17.19 3.61 11.97
N LYS A 74 -17.54 2.32 11.85
CA LYS A 74 -18.90 1.83 12.16
C LYS A 74 -19.29 2.05 13.62
N GLY A 75 -18.37 1.83 14.56
CA GLY A 75 -18.61 2.08 15.98
C GLY A 75 -18.89 3.55 16.28
N PHE A 76 -18.14 4.46 15.66
CA PHE A 76 -18.37 5.90 15.78
C PHE A 76 -19.70 6.34 15.17
N ALA A 77 -20.03 5.89 13.96
CA ALA A 77 -21.29 6.20 13.31
C ALA A 77 -22.54 5.81 14.13
N VAL A 78 -22.44 4.78 14.98
CA VAL A 78 -23.53 4.38 15.90
C VAL A 78 -23.44 5.14 17.24
N SER A 79 -22.24 5.24 17.81
CA SER A 79 -22.05 5.79 19.16
C SER A 79 -22.20 7.31 19.22
N ALA A 80 -21.80 8.06 18.19
CA ALA A 80 -21.95 9.53 18.19
C ALA A 80 -23.42 9.98 18.27
N PRO A 81 -24.35 9.50 17.41
CA PRO A 81 -25.76 9.82 17.54
C PRO A 81 -26.37 9.37 18.88
N LEU A 82 -25.98 8.18 19.36
CA LEU A 82 -26.50 7.64 20.62
C LEU A 82 -26.09 8.49 21.82
N LEU A 83 -24.79 8.81 21.95
CA LEU A 83 -24.27 9.66 23.02
C LEU A 83 -24.84 11.07 22.96
N THR A 84 -25.02 11.62 21.76
CA THR A 84 -25.68 12.91 21.54
C THR A 84 -27.13 12.88 22.02
N GLY A 85 -27.87 11.80 21.72
CA GLY A 85 -29.24 11.62 22.20
C GLY A 85 -29.33 11.51 23.72
N ILE A 86 -28.44 10.74 24.36
CA ILE A 86 -28.37 10.63 25.82
C ILE A 86 -28.03 11.99 26.45
N ALA A 87 -27.09 12.73 25.88
CA ALA A 87 -26.73 14.06 26.35
C ALA A 87 -27.91 15.04 26.23
N ALA A 88 -28.64 15.01 25.12
CA ALA A 88 -29.80 15.88 24.89
C ALA A 88 -30.96 15.59 25.85
N LEU A 89 -31.36 14.31 25.98
CA LEU A 89 -32.46 13.91 26.87
C LEU A 89 -32.09 14.09 28.35
N GLY A 90 -30.88 13.68 28.72
CA GLY A 90 -30.38 13.83 30.09
C GLY A 90 -30.30 15.29 30.54
N SER A 91 -29.98 16.20 29.63
CA SER A 91 -29.97 17.64 29.90
C SER A 91 -31.36 18.22 30.16
N VAL A 92 -32.43 17.65 29.56
CA VAL A 92 -33.82 18.11 29.72
C VAL A 92 -34.45 17.55 31.00
N PHE A 93 -34.19 16.29 31.33
CA PHE A 93 -34.86 15.60 32.45
C PHE A 93 -34.08 15.60 33.78
N SER A 94 -32.76 15.84 33.77
CA SER A 94 -31.93 15.73 34.98
C SER A 94 -30.95 16.89 35.21
N GLY A 95 -30.94 17.93 34.36
CA GLY A 95 -29.95 19.02 34.42
C GLY A 95 -28.53 18.55 34.06
N ASP A 96 -27.50 19.37 34.34
CA ASP A 96 -26.08 19.03 34.13
C ASP A 96 -25.57 18.02 35.19
N GLY A 97 -26.18 16.84 35.25
CA GLY A 97 -25.68 15.71 36.01
C GLY A 97 -24.42 15.10 35.37
N LEU A 98 -23.70 14.28 36.14
CA LEU A 98 -22.47 13.61 35.68
C LEU A 98 -22.67 12.78 34.39
N VAL A 99 -23.80 12.07 34.28
CA VAL A 99 -24.10 11.20 33.13
C VAL A 99 -24.32 12.00 31.83
N PRO A 100 -25.20 13.02 31.78
CA PRO A 100 -25.31 13.91 30.62
C PRO A 100 -24.00 14.60 30.24
N ALA A 101 -23.22 15.07 31.24
CA ALA A 101 -21.95 15.74 31.02
C ALA A 101 -20.89 14.80 30.41
N LEU A 102 -20.78 13.57 30.93
CA LEU A 102 -19.87 12.56 30.38
C LEU A 102 -20.28 12.14 28.97
N ALA A 103 -21.57 11.92 28.72
CA ALA A 103 -22.07 11.58 27.39
C ALA A 103 -21.78 12.70 26.37
N ARG A 104 -21.93 13.98 26.77
CA ARG A 104 -21.60 15.15 25.95
C ARG A 104 -20.10 15.21 25.63
N ALA A 105 -19.24 14.98 26.62
CA ALA A 105 -17.79 14.96 26.42
C ALA A 105 -17.37 13.84 25.45
N LEU A 106 -17.90 12.63 25.63
CA LEU A 106 -17.61 11.50 24.74
C LEU A 106 -18.15 11.73 23.32
N ALA A 107 -19.36 12.28 23.18
CA ALA A 107 -19.92 12.63 21.87
C ALA A 107 -19.00 13.61 21.11
N MET A 108 -18.44 14.62 21.79
CA MET A 108 -17.49 15.56 21.16
C MET A 108 -16.20 14.87 20.72
N VAL A 109 -15.65 13.94 21.51
CA VAL A 109 -14.46 13.18 21.13
C VAL A 109 -14.74 12.31 19.91
N VAL A 110 -15.82 11.53 19.92
CA VAL A 110 -16.20 10.67 18.79
C VAL A 110 -16.44 11.51 17.54
N ASN A 111 -17.20 12.61 17.65
CA ASN A 111 -17.47 13.51 16.53
C ASN A 111 -16.17 14.14 15.98
N SER A 112 -15.23 14.52 16.86
CA SER A 112 -13.93 15.05 16.46
C SER A 112 -13.06 14.01 15.75
N PHE A 113 -13.12 12.73 16.13
CA PHE A 113 -12.41 11.67 15.40
C PHE A 113 -13.06 11.34 14.06
N GLU A 114 -14.39 11.25 14.02
CA GLU A 114 -15.15 10.95 12.80
C GLU A 114 -14.95 12.05 11.74
N HIS A 115 -15.09 13.32 12.14
CA HIS A 115 -15.06 14.46 11.20
C HIS A 115 -13.68 15.14 11.12
N GLY A 116 -12.96 15.24 12.24
CA GLY A 116 -11.65 15.89 12.31
C GLY A 116 -10.46 14.94 12.13
N GLY A 117 -10.58 13.70 12.65
CA GLY A 117 -9.58 12.64 12.47
C GLY A 117 -9.66 11.96 11.10
N GLN A 118 -10.71 12.23 10.32
CA GLN A 118 -10.93 11.69 8.98
C GLN A 118 -10.75 10.17 8.92
N VAL A 119 -11.25 9.44 9.92
CA VAL A 119 -11.12 7.98 10.00
C VAL A 119 -11.71 7.29 8.75
N GLY A 120 -12.74 7.89 8.15
CA GLY A 120 -13.25 7.48 6.84
C GLY A 120 -12.20 7.59 5.71
N MET A 121 -11.41 8.66 5.66
CA MET A 121 -10.30 8.81 4.69
C MET A 121 -9.18 7.81 4.95
N VAL A 122 -8.90 7.48 6.22
CA VAL A 122 -7.90 6.45 6.57
C VAL A 122 -8.37 5.06 6.11
N PHE A 123 -9.66 4.73 6.28
CA PHE A 123 -10.23 3.51 5.73
C PHE A 123 -10.11 3.48 4.19
N GLU A 124 -10.46 4.57 3.51
CA GLU A 124 -10.33 4.68 2.06
C GLU A 124 -8.88 4.61 1.59
N MET A 125 -7.92 5.11 2.37
CA MET A 125 -6.49 4.96 2.11
C MET A 125 -6.09 3.47 2.12
N TYR A 126 -6.44 2.71 3.16
CA TYR A 126 -6.15 1.28 3.22
C TYR A 126 -6.84 0.51 2.09
N ARG A 127 -8.10 0.86 1.77
CA ARG A 127 -8.83 0.28 0.63
C ARG A 127 -8.13 0.57 -0.70
N THR A 128 -7.59 1.79 -0.87
CA THR A 128 -6.84 2.19 -2.07
C THR A 128 -5.52 1.43 -2.18
N CYS A 129 -4.79 1.25 -1.08
CA CYS A 129 -3.57 0.43 -1.05
C CYS A 129 -3.87 -1.03 -1.42
N GLY A 130 -4.92 -1.63 -0.86
CA GLY A 130 -5.35 -2.99 -1.22
C GLY A 130 -5.64 -3.12 -2.71
N GLY A 131 -6.40 -2.19 -3.29
CA GLY A 131 -6.69 -2.18 -4.73
C GLY A 131 -5.45 -1.97 -5.60
N PHE A 132 -4.47 -1.18 -5.13
CA PHE A 132 -3.18 -1.01 -5.80
C PHE A 132 -2.37 -2.30 -5.84
N PHE A 133 -2.30 -3.03 -4.74
CA PHE A 133 -1.59 -4.31 -4.68
C PHE A 133 -2.26 -5.38 -5.52
N GLN A 134 -3.60 -5.45 -5.51
CA GLN A 134 -4.35 -6.35 -6.38
C GLN A 134 -4.07 -6.04 -7.87
N LEU A 135 -4.04 -4.77 -8.26
CA LEU A 135 -3.71 -4.38 -9.64
C LEU A 135 -2.29 -4.82 -10.02
N LEU A 136 -1.32 -4.70 -9.12
CA LEU A 136 0.06 -5.16 -9.37
C LEU A 136 0.12 -6.66 -9.56
N GLU A 137 -0.52 -7.42 -8.70
CA GLU A 137 -0.65 -8.87 -8.82
C GLU A 137 -1.23 -9.26 -10.18
N GLU A 138 -2.41 -8.74 -10.53
CA GLU A 138 -3.09 -9.05 -11.79
C GLU A 138 -2.23 -8.66 -13.00
N THR A 139 -1.50 -7.54 -12.91
CA THR A 139 -0.58 -7.09 -13.96
C THR A 139 0.59 -8.05 -14.16
N ILE A 140 1.19 -8.54 -13.07
CA ILE A 140 2.29 -9.51 -13.13
C ILE A 140 1.79 -10.85 -13.63
N GLU A 141 0.68 -11.36 -13.10
CA GLU A 141 0.10 -12.64 -13.52
C GLU A 141 -0.24 -12.60 -15.03
N ALA A 142 -0.90 -11.55 -15.51
CA ALA A 142 -1.20 -11.38 -16.93
C ALA A 142 0.06 -11.30 -17.81
N ALA A 143 1.10 -10.61 -17.35
CA ALA A 143 2.36 -10.52 -18.09
C ALA A 143 3.07 -11.88 -18.22
N ILE A 144 3.01 -12.71 -17.17
CA ILE A 144 3.63 -14.05 -17.19
C ILE A 144 2.76 -15.07 -17.94
N GLU A 145 1.44 -14.93 -17.96
CA GLU A 145 0.53 -15.85 -18.65
C GLU A 145 0.46 -15.63 -20.17
N GLU A 146 0.67 -14.41 -20.66
CA GLU A 146 0.65 -14.09 -22.09
C GLU A 146 1.75 -14.88 -22.82
N LYS A 147 1.43 -15.76 -23.77
CA LYS A 147 2.45 -16.58 -24.45
C LYS A 147 3.07 -15.89 -25.65
N ASP A 148 2.41 -14.87 -26.17
CA ASP A 148 2.84 -14.10 -27.33
C ASP A 148 3.83 -13.01 -26.91
N LEU A 149 5.12 -13.24 -27.16
CA LEU A 149 6.18 -12.29 -26.80
C LEU A 149 6.00 -10.92 -27.46
N ASP A 150 5.35 -10.83 -28.63
CA ASP A 150 5.13 -9.56 -29.31
C ASP A 150 4.02 -8.72 -28.64
N LYS A 151 3.15 -9.36 -27.85
CA LYS A 151 2.12 -8.69 -27.03
C LYS A 151 2.62 -8.33 -25.63
N ARG A 152 3.71 -8.95 -25.17
CA ARG A 152 4.31 -8.64 -23.86
C ARG A 152 5.02 -7.30 -23.89
N GLU A 153 4.84 -6.52 -22.82
CA GLU A 153 5.78 -5.47 -22.46
C GLU A 153 7.18 -6.09 -22.34
N ASN A 154 8.23 -5.38 -22.79
CA ASN A 154 9.60 -5.88 -22.68
C ASN A 154 9.96 -6.23 -21.23
N GLY A 155 10.56 -7.39 -21.00
CA GLY A 155 10.78 -7.91 -19.64
C GLY A 155 11.60 -6.99 -18.74
N GLU A 156 12.64 -6.35 -19.27
CA GLU A 156 13.48 -5.42 -18.50
C GLU A 156 12.73 -4.12 -18.15
N LEU A 157 11.89 -3.62 -19.08
CA LEU A 157 11.01 -2.48 -18.81
C LEU A 157 9.92 -2.83 -17.80
N PHE A 158 9.36 -4.03 -17.91
CA PHE A 158 8.35 -4.55 -17.01
C PHE A 158 8.91 -4.67 -15.58
N GLU A 159 10.09 -5.26 -15.42
CA GLU A 159 10.78 -5.37 -14.14
C GLU A 159 11.03 -4.00 -13.52
N MET A 160 11.55 -3.05 -14.30
CA MET A 160 11.81 -1.69 -13.85
C MET A 160 10.51 -0.99 -13.39
N LYS A 161 9.42 -1.16 -14.14
CA LYS A 161 8.10 -0.64 -13.79
C LYS A 161 7.58 -1.24 -12.48
N MET A 162 7.69 -2.54 -12.29
CA MET A 162 7.29 -3.20 -11.04
C MET A 162 8.13 -2.71 -9.85
N ALA A 163 9.45 -2.62 -10.02
CA ALA A 163 10.34 -2.12 -8.98
C ALA A 163 9.92 -0.72 -8.52
N LEU A 164 9.58 0.17 -9.46
CA LEU A 164 9.12 1.52 -9.15
C LEU A 164 7.79 1.59 -8.46
N GLN A 165 6.82 0.82 -8.93
CA GLN A 165 5.51 0.75 -8.29
C GLN A 165 5.62 0.21 -6.87
N LEU A 166 6.67 -0.55 -6.54
CA LEU A 166 6.98 -1.01 -5.19
C LEU A 166 7.96 -0.10 -4.42
N GLY A 167 8.40 1.03 -5.00
CA GLY A 167 9.35 1.94 -4.36
C GLY A 167 10.76 1.37 -4.19
N ARG A 168 11.16 0.46 -5.07
CA ARG A 168 12.44 -0.26 -5.06
C ARG A 168 13.27 0.07 -6.30
N SER A 169 14.58 -0.13 -6.20
CA SER A 169 15.41 -0.32 -7.40
C SER A 169 15.23 -1.74 -7.94
N VAL A 170 15.56 -1.94 -9.22
CA VAL A 170 15.56 -3.28 -9.86
C VAL A 170 16.36 -4.29 -9.03
N SER A 171 17.57 -3.93 -8.59
CA SER A 171 18.40 -4.79 -7.74
C SER A 171 17.74 -5.17 -6.41
N GLN A 172 17.02 -4.25 -5.77
CA GLN A 172 16.31 -4.50 -4.51
C GLN A 172 15.06 -5.37 -4.72
N LEU A 173 14.49 -5.37 -5.91
CA LEU A 173 13.37 -6.24 -6.26
C LEU A 173 13.86 -7.69 -6.43
N ARG A 174 14.96 -7.91 -7.15
CA ARG A 174 15.60 -9.24 -7.28
C ARG A 174 16.09 -9.79 -5.94
N GLU A 175 16.69 -8.93 -5.12
CA GLU A 175 17.11 -9.30 -3.76
C GLU A 175 15.92 -9.76 -2.90
N LEU A 176 14.77 -9.08 -3.02
CA LEU A 176 13.54 -9.47 -2.33
C LEU A 176 13.08 -10.87 -2.75
N ALA A 177 13.03 -11.14 -4.05
CA ALA A 177 12.67 -12.46 -4.58
C ALA A 177 13.64 -13.56 -4.10
N THR A 178 14.95 -13.28 -4.14
CA THR A 178 15.98 -14.21 -3.66
C THR A 178 15.81 -14.50 -2.16
N LYS A 179 15.60 -13.46 -1.34
CA LYS A 179 15.36 -13.62 0.10
C LYS A 179 14.10 -14.42 0.39
N SER A 180 13.01 -14.13 -0.31
CA SER A 180 11.75 -14.83 -0.13
C SER A 180 11.88 -16.32 -0.46
N THR A 181 12.55 -16.64 -1.57
CA THR A 181 12.87 -18.02 -1.94
C THR A 181 13.73 -18.71 -0.87
N SER A 182 14.77 -18.04 -0.37
CA SER A 182 15.61 -18.57 0.71
C SER A 182 14.82 -18.81 2.00
N CYS A 183 13.97 -17.86 2.41
CA CYS A 183 13.11 -18.01 3.58
C CYS A 183 12.18 -19.21 3.44
N ARG A 184 11.57 -19.39 2.25
CA ARG A 184 10.69 -20.54 1.96
C ARG A 184 11.44 -21.87 2.08
N ILE A 185 12.66 -21.97 1.56
CA ILE A 185 13.50 -23.18 1.65
C ILE A 185 13.86 -23.50 3.11
N GLU A 186 14.16 -22.47 3.90
CA GLU A 186 14.53 -22.61 5.31
C GLU A 186 13.32 -22.78 6.25
N GLY A 187 12.10 -22.73 5.73
CA GLY A 187 10.87 -22.77 6.54
C GLY A 187 10.71 -21.54 7.45
N ARG A 188 11.33 -20.41 7.08
CA ARG A 188 11.25 -19.14 7.80
C ARG A 188 10.24 -18.21 7.13
N GLU A 189 9.61 -17.34 7.90
CA GLU A 189 8.78 -16.27 7.36
C GLU A 189 9.64 -15.11 6.87
N ILE A 190 9.28 -14.56 5.71
CA ILE A 190 9.82 -13.27 5.27
C ILE A 190 9.15 -12.14 6.08
N HIS A 191 9.96 -11.30 6.71
CA HIS A 191 9.47 -10.13 7.44
C HIS A 191 9.45 -8.85 6.59
N GLU A 192 10.15 -8.84 5.46
CA GLU A 192 10.22 -7.70 4.54
C GLU A 192 8.94 -7.62 3.68
N PHE A 193 8.37 -6.41 3.55
CA PHE A 193 7.23 -6.12 2.66
C PHE A 193 7.70 -5.97 1.22
N ALA A 194 6.83 -6.27 0.25
CA ALA A 194 7.14 -6.00 -1.15
C ALA A 194 7.19 -4.49 -1.40
N SER A 195 6.24 -3.73 -0.89
CA SER A 195 6.22 -2.27 -0.99
C SER A 195 7.20 -1.61 -0.02
N LYS A 196 7.84 -0.54 -0.48
CA LYS A 196 8.54 0.45 0.35
C LYS A 196 7.86 1.83 0.35
N LEU A 197 6.73 1.95 -0.34
CA LEU A 197 6.06 3.25 -0.55
C LEU A 197 5.14 3.66 0.61
N PHE A 198 4.59 2.68 1.34
CA PHE A 198 3.55 2.89 2.34
C PHE A 198 3.94 2.24 3.66
#